data_AF-A0A366GKV8-F1
#
_entry.id   AF-A0A366GKV8-F1
#
_cell.length_a   1.000
_cell.length_b   1.000
_cell.length_c   1.000
_cell.angle_alpha   90.00
_cell.angle_beta   90.00
_cell.angle_gamma   90.00
#
_symmetry.space_group_name_H-M   'P 1'
#
loop_
_entity.id
_entity.type
_entity.pdbx_description
1 polymer ?
#
loop_
_entity_poly.entity_id
_entity_poly.type
_entity_poly.pdbx_seq_one_letter_code
_entity_poly.pdbx_strand_id
1 'polypeptide(L)' 'MLGFLKGDPKKKLKKAYEDKLAKALHAQRNGDLRTHGTLMEEAEKIYGELQALEKDGK' A
#
# COMPACT_ATOMS: atom_id res chain seq x y z
N MET A 1 22.88 3.00 18.26
CA MET A 1 21.57 3.51 17.79
C MET A 1 21.12 2.65 16.62
N LEU A 2 20.04 1.87 16.74
CA LEU A 2 19.00 1.66 15.71
C LEU A 2 17.99 0.58 16.16
N GLY A 3 17.21 0.88 17.20
CA GLY A 3 16.15 0.00 17.72
C GLY A 3 14.90 -0.08 16.82
N PHE A 4 15.06 -0.23 15.50
CA PHE A 4 13.95 -0.14 14.53
C PHE A 4 13.41 -1.48 14.01
N LEU A 5 13.84 -2.62 14.57
CA LEU A 5 13.31 -3.95 14.21
C LEU A 5 12.02 -4.34 14.96
N LYS A 6 11.33 -3.40 15.61
CA LYS A 6 9.89 -3.57 15.86
C LYS A 6 9.20 -3.30 14.52
N GLY A 7 9.04 -4.37 13.73
CA GLY A 7 8.39 -4.33 12.44
C GLY A 7 6.94 -3.94 12.60
N ASP A 8 6.68 -2.64 12.67
CA ASP A 8 5.33 -2.10 12.76
C ASP A 8 4.53 -2.64 11.56
N PRO A 9 3.48 -3.46 11.77
CA PRO A 9 2.67 -3.98 10.66
C PRO A 9 2.11 -2.84 9.80
N LYS A 10 1.89 -1.67 10.42
CA LYS A 10 1.56 -0.39 9.76
C LYS A 10 2.60 0.01 8.71
N LYS A 11 3.90 -0.02 9.04
CA LYS A 11 4.97 0.34 8.08
C LYS A 11 5.05 -0.66 6.93
N LYS A 12 4.79 -1.95 7.19
CA LYS A 12 4.73 -2.97 6.13
C LYS A 12 3.58 -2.73 5.17
N LEU A 13 2.38 -2.48 5.68
CA LEU A 13 1.20 -2.18 4.85
C LEU A 13 1.37 -0.88 4.08
N LYS A 14 1.89 0.18 4.73
CA LYS A 14 2.19 1.44 4.04
C LYS A 14 3.13 1.24 2.86
N LYS A 15 4.21 0.48 3.04
CA LYS A 15 5.15 0.16 1.94
C LYS A 15 4.47 -0.65 0.84
N ALA A 16 3.65 -1.64 1.19
CA ALA A 16 2.92 -2.44 0.22
C ALA A 16 1.92 -1.58 -0.59
N TYR A 17 1.25 -0.62 0.04
CA TYR A 17 0.38 0.36 -0.61
C TYR A 17 1.15 1.22 -1.62
N GLU A 18 2.29 1.80 -1.20
CA GLU A 18 3.16 2.60 -2.06
C GLU A 18 3.67 1.79 -3.27
N ASP A 19 4.07 0.54 -3.06
CA ASP A 19 4.51 -0.35 -4.14
C ASP A 19 3.39 -0.63 -5.16
N LYS A 20 2.14 -0.80 -4.71
CA LYS A 20 0.98 -1.02 -5.59
C LYS A 20 0.63 0.25 -6.38
N LEU A 21 0.67 1.41 -5.73
CA LEU A 21 0.52 2.72 -6.39
C LEU A 21 1.58 2.95 -7.47
N ALA A 22 2.84 2.68 -7.17
CA ALA A 22 3.93 2.83 -8.14
C ALA A 22 3.72 1.94 -9.38
N LYS A 23 3.27 0.70 -9.17
CA LYS A 23 2.92 -0.22 -10.26
C LYS A 23 1.70 0.26 -11.03
N ALA A 24 0.68 0.80 -10.35
CA ALA A 24 -0.51 1.34 -10.99
C ALA A 24 -0.14 2.52 -11.90
N LEU A 25 0.66 3.46 -11.42
CA LEU A 25 1.18 4.59 -12.20
C LEU A 25 1.98 4.13 -13.42
N HIS A 26 2.81 3.10 -13.25
CA HIS A 26 3.55 2.51 -14.36
C HIS A 26 2.61 1.87 -15.40
N ALA A 27 1.57 1.15 -14.95
CA ALA A 27 0.55 0.58 -15.83
C ALA A 27 -0.23 1.68 -16.57
N GLN A 28 -0.63 2.76 -15.87
CA GLN A 28 -1.29 3.92 -16.47
C GLN A 28 -0.41 4.58 -17.53
N ARG A 29 0.88 4.79 -17.25
CA ARG A 29 1.83 5.37 -18.19
C ARG A 29 2.02 4.51 -19.45
N ASN A 30 1.89 3.20 -19.30
CA ASN A 30 1.95 2.24 -20.42
C ASN A 30 0.59 2.08 -21.13
N GLY A 31 -0.45 2.78 -20.69
CA GLY A 31 -1.80 2.68 -21.27
C GLY A 31 -2.59 1.44 -20.84
N ASP A 32 -2.10 0.67 -19.87
CA ASP A 32 -2.78 -0.51 -19.34
C ASP A 32 -3.76 -0.11 -18.22
N LEU A 33 -4.91 0.40 -18.65
CA LEU A 33 -5.98 0.85 -17.76
C LEU A 33 -6.58 -0.30 -16.92
N ARG A 34 -6.61 -1.52 -17.46
CA ARG A 34 -7.13 -2.69 -16.76
C ARG A 34 -6.24 -3.03 -15.57
N THR A 35 -4.94 -3.15 -15.81
CA THR A 35 -3.96 -3.43 -14.75
C THR A 35 -3.88 -2.28 -13.76
N HIS A 36 -3.96 -1.02 -14.21
CA HIS A 36 -4.07 0.12 -13.30
C HIS A 36 -5.28 0.00 -12.37
N GLY A 37 -6.47 -0.31 -12.92
CA GLY A 37 -7.69 -0.48 -12.12
C GLY A 37 -7.54 -1.57 -11.05
N THR A 38 -7.03 -2.74 -11.43
CA THR A 38 -6.77 -3.84 -10.49
C THR A 38 -5.76 -3.46 -9.42
N LEU A 39 -4.64 -2.80 -9.80
CA LEU A 39 -3.61 -2.39 -8.85
C LEU A 39 -4.09 -1.29 -7.88
N MET A 40 -4.94 -0.38 -8.35
CA MET A 40 -5.57 0.63 -7.50
C MET A 40 -6.55 0.01 -6.51
N GLU A 41 -7.37 -0.95 -6.95
CA GLU A 41 -8.29 -1.67 -6.05
C GLU A 41 -7.52 -2.45 -4.96
N GLU A 42 -6.41 -3.09 -5.32
CA GLU A 42 -5.52 -3.74 -4.36
C GLU A 42 -4.86 -2.74 -3.39
N ALA A 43 -4.47 -1.56 -3.89
CA ALA A 43 -3.93 -0.49 -3.06
C ALA A 43 -4.98 0.00 -2.05
N GLU A 44 -6.23 0.22 -2.47
CA GLU A 44 -7.32 0.62 -1.58
C GLU A 44 -7.58 -0.41 -0.47
N LYS A 45 -7.53 -1.71 -0.79
CA LYS A 45 -7.66 -2.78 0.23
C LYS A 45 -6.57 -2.67 1.30
N ILE A 46 -5.32 -2.50 0.89
CA ILE A 46 -4.18 -2.35 1.81
C ILE A 46 -4.32 -1.07 2.64
N TYR A 47 -4.80 0.02 2.04
CA TYR A 47 -5.05 1.27 2.75
C TYR A 47 -6.17 1.11 3.80
N GLY A 48 -7.23 0.38 3.48
CA GLY A 48 -8.28 0.02 4.43
C GLY A 48 -7.74 -0.77 5.63
N GLU A 49 -6.88 -1.76 5.40
CA GLU A 49 -6.20 -2.51 6.45
C GLU A 49 -5.29 -1.61 7.31
N LEU A 50 -4.56 -0.69 6.66
CA LEU A 50 -3.72 0.28 7.35
C LEU A 50 -4.55 1.19 8.26
N GLN A 51 -5.67 1.72 7.77
CA GLN A 51 -6.58 2.54 8.55
C GLN A 51 -7.21 1.78 9.72
N ALA A 52 -7.56 0.50 9.53
CA ALA A 52 -8.06 -0.36 10.60
C ALA A 52 -7.01 -0.52 11.71
N LEU A 53 -5.76 -0.83 11.34
CA LEU A 53 -4.64 -0.91 12.28
C LEU A 53 -4.31 0.42 12.97
N GLU A 54 -4.48 1.55 12.27
CA GLU A 54 -4.32 2.88 12.86
C GLU A 54 -5.37 3.17 13.94
N LYS A 55 -6.62 2.76 13.71
CA LYS A 55 -7.71 2.90 14.68
C LYS A 55 -7.58 1.94 15.87
N ASP A 56 -7.14 0.71 15.63
CA ASP A 56 -7.00 -0.33 16.67
C ASP A 56 -5.84 -0.06 17.63
N GLY A 57 -4.79 0.61 17.13
CA GLY A 57 -3.61 0.99 17.93
C GLY A 57 -3.72 2.35 18.64
N LYS A 58 -4.94 2.87 18.85
CA LYS A 58 -5.21 4.15 19.54
C LYS A 58 -6.02 3.90 20.81
#